data_AF-H6RNA1-F1
#
_entry.id   AF-H6RNA1-F1
#
_cell.length_a   1.000
_cell.length_b   1.000
_cell.length_c   1.000
_cell.angle_alpha   90.00
_cell.angle_beta   90.00
_cell.angle_gamma   90.00
#
_symmetry.space_group_name_H-M   'P 1'
#
loop_
_entity.id
_entity.type
_entity.pdbx_description
1 polymer ?
#
loop_
_entity_poly.entity_id
_entity_poly.type
_entity_poly.pdbx_seq_one_letter_code
_entity_poly.pdbx_strand_id
1 'polypeptide(L)'
;MLRKAVIAYGEEAARLLYEPDRMTRRRALPVTTLTLLQDFGSVELLDERPHRHRKAMFMSLMTPAALTELGDLVEREWQARIPEWEQAQDVVLFDAVREVLCRAVCAWSGIPLADDEVATRTRQFAAMVEGAGSAGPRNLRGQFLRHRAERWAGQVIERIRSGDLPVKEGRAARVIAAHRDEDGRLLGVEVARVELINVLRPTVAVARYVAFAALALHQHPDCRARVREDDEYLRWFVQEVRRYLLTTAMSYDVPLQDLSVDLSRMPAAPASGVRISRVRPA
;
A
#
# COMPACT_ATOMS: atom_id res chain seq x y z
N MET A 1 -23.10 -3.49 -9.65
CA MET A 1 -24.16 -4.15 -8.86
C MET A 1 -23.87 -3.93 -7.39
N LEU A 2 -24.83 -3.40 -6.66
CA LEU A 2 -24.68 -3.23 -5.23
C LEU A 2 -25.08 -4.51 -4.50
N ARG A 3 -24.44 -4.80 -3.37
CA ARG A 3 -24.66 -6.02 -2.56
C ARG A 3 -24.97 -5.62 -1.12
N LYS A 4 -25.69 -6.48 -0.40
CA LYS A 4 -25.83 -6.34 1.05
C LYS A 4 -24.44 -6.39 1.69
N ALA A 5 -24.16 -5.46 2.58
CA ALA A 5 -22.91 -5.37 3.32
C ALA A 5 -23.21 -5.37 4.82
N VAL A 6 -22.34 -6.01 5.60
CA VAL A 6 -22.36 -5.96 7.07
C VAL A 6 -21.24 -5.01 7.50
N ILE A 7 -21.57 -4.06 8.37
CA ILE A 7 -20.60 -3.14 8.97
C ILE A 7 -20.38 -3.57 10.41
N ALA A 8 -19.14 -3.82 10.78
CA ALA A 8 -18.75 -4.20 12.14
C ALA A 8 -17.51 -3.39 12.56
N TYR A 9 -17.42 -3.04 13.85
CA TYR A 9 -16.35 -2.21 14.41
C TYR A 9 -15.93 -2.71 15.80
N GLY A 10 -14.74 -2.32 16.25
CA GLY A 10 -14.17 -2.73 17.52
C GLY A 10 -13.33 -4.01 17.46
N GLU A 11 -12.64 -4.31 18.57
CA GLU A 11 -11.72 -5.44 18.66
C GLU A 11 -12.41 -6.79 18.42
N GLU A 12 -13.61 -6.98 18.98
CA GLU A 12 -14.37 -8.22 18.82
C GLU A 12 -14.77 -8.48 17.36
N ALA A 13 -15.18 -7.44 16.64
CA ALA A 13 -15.47 -7.53 15.21
C ALA A 13 -14.22 -7.88 14.40
N ALA A 14 -13.08 -7.29 14.73
CA ALA A 14 -11.80 -7.65 14.11
C ALA A 14 -11.45 -9.11 14.38
N ARG A 15 -11.61 -9.59 15.63
CA ARG A 15 -11.36 -10.99 15.99
C ARG A 15 -12.25 -11.94 15.19
N LEU A 16 -13.54 -11.64 15.07
CA LEU A 16 -14.49 -12.42 14.27
C LEU A 16 -14.09 -12.47 12.78
N LEU A 17 -13.61 -11.35 12.23
CA LEU A 17 -13.20 -11.25 10.83
C LEU A 17 -11.95 -12.10 10.51
N TYR A 18 -11.04 -12.23 11.48
CA TYR A 18 -9.79 -12.98 11.33
C TYR A 18 -9.84 -14.41 11.87
N GLU A 19 -10.95 -14.84 12.46
CA GLU A 19 -11.14 -16.22 12.89
C GLU A 19 -11.07 -17.16 11.66
N PRO A 20 -10.23 -18.20 11.68
CA PRO A 20 -10.11 -19.13 10.56
C PRO A 20 -11.45 -19.73 10.15
N ASP A 21 -11.60 -20.05 8.87
CA ASP A 21 -12.77 -20.73 8.29
C ASP A 21 -14.12 -19.99 8.39
N ARG A 22 -14.16 -18.75 8.93
CA ARG A 22 -15.39 -17.95 9.02
C ARG A 22 -15.61 -16.98 7.86
N MET A 23 -14.53 -16.59 7.18
CA MET A 23 -14.54 -15.57 6.13
C MET A 23 -13.73 -16.04 4.91
N THR A 24 -14.16 -15.67 3.69
CA THR A 24 -13.38 -15.84 2.47
C THR A 24 -13.12 -14.49 1.80
N ARG A 25 -11.96 -14.35 1.16
CA ARG A 25 -11.57 -13.15 0.41
C ARG A 25 -12.08 -13.17 -1.04
N ARG A 26 -12.58 -14.32 -1.51
CA ARG A 26 -13.03 -14.50 -2.89
C ARG A 26 -14.23 -13.61 -3.18
N ARG A 27 -14.08 -12.71 -4.17
CA ARG A 27 -15.11 -11.75 -4.60
C ARG A 27 -15.55 -10.76 -3.50
N ALA A 28 -14.69 -10.52 -2.49
CA ALA A 28 -14.96 -9.59 -1.40
C ALA A 28 -14.80 -8.11 -1.82
N LEU A 29 -13.96 -7.83 -2.82
CA LEU A 29 -13.76 -6.48 -3.34
C LEU A 29 -14.55 -6.21 -4.63
N PRO A 30 -15.04 -4.98 -4.85
CA PRO A 30 -15.49 -4.54 -6.16
C PRO A 30 -14.40 -4.74 -7.21
N VAL A 31 -14.78 -5.18 -8.42
CA VAL A 31 -13.83 -5.54 -9.50
C VAL A 31 -12.87 -4.39 -9.82
N THR A 32 -13.34 -3.14 -9.81
CA THR A 32 -12.52 -1.96 -10.10
C THR A 32 -11.49 -1.66 -9.01
N THR A 33 -11.79 -1.95 -7.75
CA THR A 33 -10.83 -1.84 -6.64
C THR A 33 -9.86 -3.02 -6.65
N LEU A 34 -10.38 -4.23 -6.92
CA LEU A 34 -9.60 -5.45 -7.02
C LEU A 34 -8.50 -5.31 -8.06
N THR A 35 -8.85 -5.01 -9.31
CA THR A 35 -7.92 -4.87 -10.44
C THR A 35 -6.84 -3.81 -10.22
N LEU A 36 -7.12 -2.77 -9.44
CA LEU A 36 -6.12 -1.75 -9.11
C LEU A 36 -5.16 -2.18 -8.00
N LEU A 37 -5.68 -2.76 -6.91
CA LEU A 37 -4.92 -2.99 -5.68
C LEU A 37 -4.38 -4.40 -5.51
N GLN A 38 -5.01 -5.42 -6.07
CA GLN A 38 -4.63 -6.82 -5.79
C GLN A 38 -4.50 -7.59 -7.09
N ASP A 39 -5.48 -7.42 -7.96
CA ASP A 39 -5.67 -8.08 -9.24
C ASP A 39 -5.82 -9.61 -9.14
N PHE A 40 -6.25 -10.22 -10.25
CA PHE A 40 -6.59 -11.64 -10.30
C PHE A 40 -5.37 -12.55 -10.09
N GLY A 41 -5.56 -13.64 -9.34
CA GLY A 41 -4.50 -14.62 -9.06
C GLY A 41 -3.48 -14.23 -7.99
N SER A 42 -3.61 -13.03 -7.43
CA SER A 42 -2.77 -12.54 -6.33
C SER A 42 -2.99 -13.29 -5.02
N VAL A 43 -2.00 -13.20 -4.12
CA VAL A 43 -2.05 -13.81 -2.79
C VAL A 43 -3.31 -13.41 -2.00
N GLU A 44 -3.83 -12.21 -2.20
CA GLU A 44 -5.01 -11.71 -1.51
C GLU A 44 -6.33 -12.40 -1.91
N LEU A 45 -6.35 -13.12 -3.03
CA LEU A 45 -7.49 -13.90 -3.52
C LEU A 45 -7.40 -15.39 -3.19
N LEU A 46 -6.28 -15.85 -2.63
CA LEU A 46 -6.09 -17.23 -2.21
C LEU A 46 -6.64 -17.43 -0.80
N ASP A 47 -7.06 -18.67 -0.51
CA ASP A 47 -7.44 -19.12 0.83
C ASP A 47 -6.64 -20.38 1.18
N GLU A 48 -6.58 -20.73 2.47
CA GLU A 48 -5.98 -21.96 2.98
C GLU A 48 -4.55 -22.25 2.53
N ARG A 49 -4.29 -23.47 2.06
CA ARG A 49 -2.95 -23.97 1.73
C ARG A 49 -2.28 -23.18 0.60
N PRO A 50 -2.93 -22.90 -0.55
CA PRO A 50 -2.37 -22.02 -1.57
C PRO A 50 -2.00 -20.63 -1.03
N HIS A 51 -2.85 -20.05 -0.18
CA HIS A 51 -2.56 -18.77 0.46
C HIS A 51 -1.36 -18.85 1.39
N ARG A 52 -1.31 -19.83 2.30
CA ARG A 52 -0.17 -20.01 3.23
C ARG A 52 1.15 -20.17 2.49
N HIS A 53 1.15 -20.96 1.41
CA HIS A 53 2.33 -21.18 0.57
C HIS A 53 2.80 -19.90 -0.13
N ARG A 54 1.88 -19.20 -0.81
CA ARG A 54 2.20 -17.92 -1.46
C ARG A 54 2.60 -16.83 -0.46
N LYS A 55 1.94 -16.78 0.70
CA LYS A 55 2.26 -15.83 1.77
C LYS A 55 3.65 -16.08 2.35
N ALA A 56 4.08 -17.34 2.47
CA ALA A 56 5.43 -17.68 2.91
C ALA A 56 6.51 -17.09 2.00
N MET A 57 6.27 -17.03 0.67
CA MET A 57 7.16 -16.32 -0.28
C MET A 57 7.28 -14.83 0.05
N PHE A 58 6.18 -14.16 0.38
CA PHE A 58 6.26 -12.75 0.80
C PHE A 58 6.99 -12.62 2.14
N MET A 59 6.72 -13.50 3.10
CA MET A 59 7.36 -13.44 4.41
C MET A 59 8.86 -13.74 4.36
N SER A 60 9.33 -14.55 3.41
CA SER A 60 10.77 -14.75 3.19
C SER A 60 11.51 -13.49 2.74
N LEU A 61 10.78 -12.48 2.21
CA LEU A 61 11.33 -11.18 1.84
C LEU A 61 11.29 -10.16 3.00
N MET A 62 10.56 -10.45 4.08
CA MET A 62 10.31 -9.50 5.18
C MET A 62 11.19 -9.79 6.41
N THR A 63 12.44 -10.21 6.18
CA THR A 63 13.41 -10.44 7.26
C THR A 63 13.91 -9.10 7.82
N PRO A 64 14.32 -9.03 9.09
CA PRO A 64 14.88 -7.79 9.67
C PRO A 64 16.01 -7.21 8.83
N ALA A 65 16.95 -8.04 8.37
CA ALA A 65 18.06 -7.60 7.53
C ALA A 65 17.60 -7.01 6.18
N ALA A 66 16.62 -7.64 5.52
CA ALA A 66 16.08 -7.13 4.27
C ALA A 66 15.34 -5.80 4.46
N LEU A 67 14.62 -5.64 5.58
CA LEU A 67 13.93 -4.39 5.91
C LEU A 67 14.89 -3.27 6.30
N THR A 68 15.98 -3.58 7.01
CA THR A 68 17.09 -2.64 7.26
C THR A 68 17.70 -2.18 5.93
N GLU A 69 18.01 -3.11 5.02
CA GLU A 69 18.56 -2.75 3.71
C GLU A 69 17.62 -1.82 2.91
N LEU A 70 16.30 -2.06 2.96
CA LEU A 70 15.32 -1.17 2.34
C LEU A 70 15.34 0.22 2.99
N GLY A 71 15.45 0.31 4.32
CA GLY A 71 15.63 1.57 5.04
C GLY A 71 16.88 2.33 4.58
N ASP A 72 18.02 1.64 4.52
CA ASP A 72 19.28 2.23 4.06
C ASP A 72 19.21 2.72 2.61
N LEU A 73 18.50 1.99 1.73
CA LEU A 73 18.26 2.40 0.35
C LEU A 73 17.39 3.67 0.29
N VAL A 74 16.34 3.75 1.11
CA VAL A 74 15.49 4.95 1.20
C VAL A 74 16.30 6.14 1.68
N GLU A 75 17.13 5.97 2.71
CA GLU A 75 17.99 7.03 3.22
C GLU A 75 18.98 7.51 2.15
N ARG A 76 19.63 6.59 1.43
CA ARG A 76 20.56 6.96 0.34
C ARG A 76 19.87 7.76 -0.76
N GLU A 77 18.71 7.30 -1.24
CA GLU A 77 17.94 8.00 -2.27
C GLU A 77 17.41 9.35 -1.78
N TRP A 78 17.05 9.45 -0.49
CA TRP A 78 16.65 10.71 0.13
C TRP A 78 17.80 11.73 0.13
N GLN A 79 18.96 11.33 0.65
CA GLN A 79 20.15 12.18 0.72
C GLN A 79 20.61 12.65 -0.68
N ALA A 80 20.53 11.75 -1.67
CA ALA A 80 20.89 12.06 -3.06
C ALA A 80 19.98 13.11 -3.74
N ARG A 81 18.79 13.38 -3.19
CA ARG A 81 17.86 14.40 -3.70
C ARG A 81 17.97 15.74 -2.97
N ILE A 82 18.62 15.81 -1.81
CA ILE A 82 18.78 17.06 -1.05
C ILE A 82 19.39 18.19 -1.90
N PRO A 83 20.48 18.00 -2.65
CA PRO A 83 21.07 19.09 -3.44
C PRO A 83 20.13 19.68 -4.50
N GLU A 84 19.27 18.85 -5.07
CA GLU A 84 18.23 19.29 -6.02
C GLU A 84 17.13 20.09 -5.30
N TRP A 85 16.70 19.61 -4.13
CA TRP A 85 15.68 20.27 -3.31
C TRP A 85 16.15 21.59 -2.72
N GLU A 86 17.44 21.74 -2.41
CA GLU A 86 18.04 23.00 -1.97
C GLU A 86 18.02 24.10 -3.05
N GLN A 87 18.08 23.70 -4.32
CA GLN A 87 18.03 24.63 -5.46
C GLN A 87 16.59 24.95 -5.89
N ALA A 88 15.61 24.16 -5.45
CA ALA A 88 14.21 24.38 -5.74
C ALA A 88 13.63 25.50 -4.85
N GLN A 89 12.74 26.32 -5.41
CA GLN A 89 12.01 27.32 -4.62
C GLN A 89 11.07 26.65 -3.60
N ASP A 90 10.38 25.59 -4.05
CA ASP A 90 9.39 24.85 -3.27
C ASP A 90 9.45 23.36 -3.67
N VAL A 91 9.21 22.46 -2.70
CA VAL A 91 9.17 21.01 -2.92
C VAL A 91 7.86 20.43 -2.39
N VAL A 92 7.12 19.74 -3.26
CA VAL A 92 5.94 18.96 -2.85
C VAL A 92 6.44 17.64 -2.25
N LEU A 93 6.62 17.61 -0.92
CA LEU A 93 7.19 16.47 -0.20
C LEU A 93 6.54 15.14 -0.56
N PHE A 94 5.21 15.10 -0.69
CA PHE A 94 4.51 13.85 -1.02
C PHE A 94 4.95 13.25 -2.37
N ASP A 95 5.15 14.08 -3.39
CA ASP A 95 5.60 13.62 -4.71
C ASP A 95 7.09 13.28 -4.70
N ALA A 96 7.90 14.08 -4.01
CA ALA A 96 9.33 13.85 -3.85
C ALA A 96 9.61 12.49 -3.16
N VAL A 97 8.88 12.19 -2.08
CA VAL A 97 9.04 10.93 -1.34
C VAL A 97 8.55 9.72 -2.14
N ARG A 98 7.51 9.87 -2.98
CA ARG A 98 7.08 8.80 -3.87
C ARG A 98 8.19 8.35 -4.81
N GLU A 99 8.94 9.30 -5.35
CA GLU A 99 10.09 9.01 -6.19
C GLU A 99 11.21 8.30 -5.42
N VAL A 100 11.58 8.82 -4.24
CA VAL A 100 12.59 8.19 -3.35
C VAL A 100 12.22 6.73 -3.06
N LEU A 101 10.97 6.48 -2.66
CA LEU A 101 10.49 5.12 -2.36
C LEU A 101 10.44 4.23 -3.60
N CYS A 102 10.11 4.78 -4.78
CA CYS A 102 10.10 4.02 -6.03
C CYS A 102 11.51 3.54 -6.40
N ARG A 103 12.51 4.43 -6.32
CA ARG A 103 13.91 4.08 -6.58
C ARG A 103 14.41 3.02 -5.59
N ALA A 104 14.20 3.27 -4.30
CA ALA A 104 14.66 2.39 -3.24
C ALA A 104 14.03 0.98 -3.35
N VAL A 105 12.72 0.87 -3.58
CA VAL A 105 12.05 -0.44 -3.67
C VAL A 105 12.42 -1.19 -4.94
N CYS A 106 12.65 -0.50 -6.07
CA CYS A 106 13.14 -1.13 -7.29
C CYS A 106 14.57 -1.68 -7.09
N ALA A 107 15.47 -0.88 -6.51
CA ALA A 107 16.83 -1.32 -6.18
C ALA A 107 16.82 -2.51 -5.20
N TRP A 108 16.03 -2.43 -4.13
CA TRP A 108 15.85 -3.51 -3.15
C TRP A 108 15.32 -4.80 -3.78
N SER A 109 14.41 -4.67 -4.75
CA SER A 109 13.84 -5.78 -5.52
C SER A 109 14.80 -6.34 -6.57
N GLY A 110 15.96 -5.70 -6.79
CA GLY A 110 16.94 -6.08 -7.79
C GLY A 110 16.57 -5.68 -9.22
N ILE A 111 15.70 -4.67 -9.37
CA ILE A 111 15.23 -4.17 -10.67
C ILE A 111 16.00 -2.89 -11.00
N PRO A 112 16.79 -2.87 -12.10
CA PRO A 112 17.40 -1.64 -12.56
C PRO A 112 16.28 -0.69 -13.06
N LEU A 113 16.32 0.55 -12.58
CA LEU A 113 15.37 1.58 -12.97
C LEU A 113 16.16 2.80 -13.45
N ALA A 114 16.07 3.09 -14.75
CA ALA A 114 16.73 4.25 -15.33
C ALA A 114 16.04 5.55 -14.91
N ASP A 115 16.79 6.66 -14.85
CA ASP A 115 16.28 7.94 -14.34
C ASP A 115 15.04 8.46 -15.11
N ASP A 116 14.99 8.24 -16.42
CA ASP A 116 13.88 8.61 -17.29
C ASP A 116 12.61 7.75 -17.06
N GLU A 117 12.77 6.55 -16.51
CA GLU A 117 11.66 5.66 -16.17
C GLU A 117 11.04 5.98 -14.81
N VAL A 118 11.79 6.57 -13.88
CA VAL A 118 11.39 6.73 -12.47
C VAL A 118 10.08 7.49 -12.34
N ALA A 119 9.99 8.68 -12.96
CA ALA A 119 8.77 9.48 -12.92
C ALA A 119 7.56 8.71 -13.51
N THR A 120 7.79 7.86 -14.50
CA THR A 120 6.75 7.04 -15.10
C THR A 120 6.29 5.92 -14.18
N ARG A 121 7.21 5.18 -13.54
CA ARG A 121 6.86 4.11 -12.59
C ARG A 121 6.20 4.65 -11.33
N THR A 122 6.73 5.73 -10.77
CA THR A 122 6.15 6.43 -9.62
C THR A 122 4.69 6.82 -9.88
N ARG A 123 4.40 7.44 -11.03
CA ARG A 123 3.02 7.79 -11.43
C ARG A 123 2.12 6.57 -11.61
N GLN A 124 2.65 5.48 -12.15
CA GLN A 124 1.88 4.25 -12.32
C GLN A 124 1.47 3.67 -10.96
N PHE A 125 2.40 3.53 -10.01
CA PHE A 125 2.10 3.01 -8.67
C PHE A 125 1.17 3.93 -7.89
N ALA A 126 1.39 5.25 -7.93
CA ALA A 126 0.54 6.23 -7.27
C ALA A 126 -0.92 6.17 -7.78
N ALA A 127 -1.11 6.10 -9.09
CA ALA A 127 -2.44 6.07 -9.71
C ALA A 127 -3.26 4.82 -9.34
N MET A 128 -2.61 3.68 -9.05
CA MET A 128 -3.30 2.48 -8.57
C MET A 128 -3.94 2.73 -7.21
N VAL A 129 -3.23 3.39 -6.29
CA VAL A 129 -3.71 3.68 -4.95
C VAL A 129 -4.81 4.74 -4.98
N GLU A 130 -4.60 5.82 -5.75
CA GLU A 130 -5.56 6.92 -5.86
C GLU A 130 -6.85 6.52 -6.61
N GLY A 131 -6.74 5.64 -7.61
CA GLY A 131 -7.88 5.21 -8.41
C GLY A 131 -8.82 4.24 -7.68
N ALA A 132 -8.30 3.47 -6.72
CA ALA A 132 -8.99 2.32 -6.12
C ALA A 132 -10.26 2.65 -5.32
N GLY A 133 -10.33 3.86 -4.74
CA GLY A 133 -11.49 4.37 -4.00
C GLY A 133 -12.34 5.38 -4.78
N SER A 134 -12.07 5.56 -6.08
CA SER A 134 -12.75 6.56 -6.90
C SER A 134 -13.64 5.92 -7.95
N ALA A 135 -14.72 6.62 -8.34
CA ALA A 135 -15.48 6.34 -9.54
C ALA A 135 -15.14 7.36 -10.64
N GLY A 136 -15.24 6.98 -11.91
CA GLY A 136 -15.07 7.89 -13.04
C GLY A 136 -13.61 8.03 -13.53
N PRO A 137 -13.20 9.19 -14.08
CA PRO A 137 -11.94 9.35 -14.82
C PRO A 137 -10.68 8.95 -14.06
N ARG A 138 -10.64 9.16 -12.74
CA ARG A 138 -9.51 8.76 -11.89
C ARG A 138 -9.35 7.24 -11.82
N ASN A 139 -10.46 6.49 -11.76
CA ASN A 139 -10.42 5.03 -11.80
C ASN A 139 -9.94 4.55 -13.17
N LEU A 140 -10.51 5.07 -14.26
CA LEU A 140 -10.11 4.70 -15.63
C LEU A 140 -8.62 4.95 -15.89
N ARG A 141 -8.12 6.11 -15.46
CA ARG A 141 -6.68 6.42 -15.53
C ARG A 141 -5.86 5.43 -14.71
N GLY A 142 -6.31 5.11 -13.49
CA GLY A 142 -5.69 4.09 -12.65
C GLY A 142 -5.59 2.74 -13.37
N GLN A 143 -6.70 2.26 -13.96
CA GLN A 143 -6.74 0.98 -14.69
C GLN A 143 -5.77 0.96 -15.87
N PHE A 144 -5.74 2.04 -16.64
CA PHE A 144 -4.82 2.18 -17.76
C PHE A 144 -3.35 2.14 -17.32
N LEU A 145 -3.02 2.86 -16.25
CA LEU A 145 -1.66 2.89 -15.71
C LEU A 145 -1.28 1.58 -15.02
N ARG A 146 -2.25 0.90 -14.40
CA ARG A 146 -2.11 -0.46 -13.87
C ARG A 146 -1.68 -1.43 -14.96
N HIS A 147 -2.40 -1.44 -16.09
CA HIS A 147 -2.08 -2.29 -17.21
C HIS A 147 -0.69 -2.01 -17.80
N ARG A 148 -0.25 -0.74 -17.84
CA ARG A 148 1.12 -0.38 -18.26
C ARG A 148 2.19 -0.88 -17.29
N ALA A 149 1.94 -0.80 -15.99
CA ALA A 149 2.86 -1.31 -14.97
C ALA A 149 2.95 -2.83 -15.01
N GLU A 150 1.83 -3.52 -15.21
CA GLU A 150 1.79 -4.98 -15.35
C GLU A 150 2.60 -5.46 -16.55
N ARG A 151 2.45 -4.81 -17.72
CA ARG A 151 3.26 -5.14 -18.89
C ARG A 151 4.76 -4.99 -18.60
N TRP A 152 5.16 -3.91 -17.95
CA TRP A 152 6.55 -3.70 -17.54
C TRP A 152 7.03 -4.76 -16.53
N ALA A 153 6.25 -5.05 -15.50
CA ALA A 153 6.59 -6.06 -14.51
C ALA A 153 6.66 -7.47 -15.13
N GLY A 154 5.81 -7.78 -16.11
CA GLY A 154 5.86 -9.01 -16.88
C GLY A 154 7.17 -9.16 -17.65
N GLN A 155 7.60 -8.11 -18.34
CA GLN A 155 8.89 -8.07 -19.04
C GLN A 155 10.07 -8.26 -18.08
N VAL A 156 10.02 -7.68 -16.88
CA VAL A 156 11.04 -7.90 -15.83
C VAL A 156 11.08 -9.39 -15.46
N ILE A 157 9.93 -10.02 -15.19
CA ILE A 157 9.86 -11.45 -14.84
C ILE A 157 10.41 -12.33 -15.97
N GLU A 158 10.03 -12.05 -17.22
CA GLU A 158 10.48 -12.81 -18.40
C GLU A 158 11.99 -12.69 -18.61
N ARG A 159 12.56 -11.49 -18.47
CA ARG A 159 14.01 -11.26 -18.56
C ARG A 159 14.80 -11.93 -17.45
N ILE A 160 14.25 -12.01 -16.24
CA ILE A 160 14.87 -12.76 -15.13
C ILE A 160 14.85 -14.27 -15.42
N ARG A 161 13.77 -14.78 -16.03
CA ARG A 161 13.62 -16.21 -16.34
C ARG A 161 14.47 -16.67 -17.52
N SER A 162 14.66 -15.81 -18.52
CA SER A 162 15.55 -16.07 -19.67
C SER A 162 17.02 -15.87 -19.35
N GLY A 163 17.35 -15.09 -18.30
CA GLY A 163 18.73 -14.75 -17.93
C GLY A 163 19.21 -13.41 -18.47
N ASP A 164 18.40 -12.73 -19.30
CA ASP A 164 18.69 -11.40 -19.87
C ASP A 164 18.75 -10.27 -18.83
N LEU A 165 18.19 -10.51 -17.64
CA LEU A 165 18.31 -9.63 -16.48
C LEU A 165 18.86 -10.44 -15.29
N PRO A 166 20.18 -10.40 -15.04
CA PRO A 166 20.76 -11.09 -13.90
C PRO A 166 20.38 -10.37 -12.60
N VAL A 167 19.61 -11.05 -11.76
CA VAL A 167 19.19 -10.55 -10.44
C VAL A 167 19.74 -11.48 -9.36
N LYS A 168 20.40 -10.89 -8.36
CA LYS A 168 20.98 -11.64 -7.23
C LYS A 168 19.91 -12.44 -6.50
N GLU A 169 20.30 -13.61 -5.99
CA GLU A 169 19.43 -14.42 -5.13
C GLU A 169 19.01 -13.64 -3.88
N GLY A 170 17.81 -13.92 -3.37
CA GLY A 170 17.20 -13.22 -2.24
C GLY A 170 16.52 -11.88 -2.59
N ARG A 171 16.73 -11.33 -3.79
CA ARG A 171 16.00 -10.14 -4.26
C ARG A 171 14.54 -10.46 -4.58
N ALA A 172 13.63 -9.55 -4.26
CA ALA A 172 12.19 -9.79 -4.43
C ALA A 172 11.80 -10.20 -5.85
N ALA A 173 12.35 -9.55 -6.89
CA ALA A 173 12.02 -9.91 -8.26
C ALA A 173 12.51 -11.32 -8.64
N ARG A 174 13.68 -11.75 -8.14
CA ARG A 174 14.22 -13.09 -8.36
C ARG A 174 13.41 -14.15 -7.62
N VAL A 175 13.10 -13.92 -6.35
CA VAL A 175 12.28 -14.81 -5.53
C VAL A 175 10.90 -15.03 -6.16
N ILE A 176 10.24 -13.96 -6.62
CA ILE A 176 8.93 -14.05 -7.27
C ILE A 176 9.02 -14.72 -8.65
N ALA A 177 10.03 -14.38 -9.46
CA ALA A 177 10.21 -14.98 -10.78
C ALA A 177 10.46 -16.49 -10.72
N ALA A 178 11.17 -16.96 -9.70
CA ALA A 178 11.51 -18.37 -9.49
C ALA A 178 10.55 -19.14 -8.58
N HIS A 179 9.55 -18.47 -8.00
CA HIS A 179 8.62 -19.11 -7.07
C HIS A 179 7.80 -20.21 -7.76
N ARG A 180 7.67 -21.32 -7.05
CA ARG A 180 6.85 -22.47 -7.44
C ARG A 180 5.67 -22.61 -6.48
N ASP A 181 4.50 -22.91 -7.03
CA ASP A 181 3.29 -23.20 -6.26
C ASP A 181 3.41 -24.54 -5.50
N GLU A 182 2.33 -24.93 -4.81
CA GLU A 182 2.24 -26.16 -4.04
C GLU A 182 2.39 -27.45 -4.86
N ASP A 183 2.16 -27.37 -6.18
CA ASP A 183 2.34 -28.47 -7.13
C ASP A 183 3.75 -28.48 -7.75
N GLY A 184 4.63 -27.56 -7.31
CA GLY A 184 5.98 -27.41 -7.84
C GLY A 184 6.04 -26.71 -9.20
N ARG A 185 4.94 -26.11 -9.68
CA ARG A 185 4.89 -25.40 -10.96
C ARG A 185 5.29 -23.94 -10.78
N LEU A 186 6.06 -23.40 -11.73
CA LEU A 186 6.38 -21.97 -11.72
C LEU A 186 5.10 -21.15 -11.88
N LEU A 187 5.01 -20.02 -11.18
CA LEU A 187 3.91 -19.08 -11.38
C LEU A 187 3.87 -18.62 -12.85
N GLY A 188 2.68 -18.54 -13.44
CA GLY A 188 2.50 -17.86 -14.72
C GLY A 188 3.00 -16.42 -14.65
N VAL A 189 3.52 -15.87 -15.76
CA VAL A 189 4.03 -14.48 -15.81
C VAL A 189 2.96 -13.48 -15.37
N GLU A 190 1.71 -13.71 -15.76
CA GLU A 190 0.54 -12.91 -15.38
C GLU A 190 0.34 -12.82 -13.86
N VAL A 191 0.63 -13.88 -13.11
CA VAL A 191 0.53 -13.88 -11.65
C VAL A 191 1.79 -13.30 -11.02
N ALA A 192 2.97 -13.70 -11.50
CA ALA A 192 4.24 -13.23 -10.97
C ALA A 192 4.42 -11.70 -11.10
N ARG A 193 3.97 -11.10 -12.20
CA ARG A 193 4.01 -9.63 -12.39
C ARG A 193 3.11 -8.89 -11.39
N VAL A 194 1.97 -9.49 -11.05
CA VAL A 194 1.01 -8.95 -10.08
C VAL A 194 1.61 -9.01 -8.68
N GLU A 195 2.20 -10.14 -8.30
CA GLU A 195 2.86 -10.28 -7.00
C GLU A 195 4.05 -9.34 -6.86
N LEU A 196 4.80 -9.11 -7.94
CA LEU A 196 5.88 -8.12 -7.95
C LEU A 196 5.32 -6.70 -7.71
N ILE A 197 4.24 -6.32 -8.39
CA ILE A 197 3.57 -5.04 -8.15
C ILE A 197 3.04 -4.95 -6.71
N ASN A 198 2.59 -6.06 -6.12
CA ASN A 198 2.16 -6.12 -4.72
C ASN A 198 3.30 -5.94 -3.71
N VAL A 199 4.57 -5.93 -4.15
CA VAL A 199 5.72 -5.46 -3.35
C VAL A 199 6.00 -3.98 -3.64
N LEU A 200 6.08 -3.59 -4.91
CA LEU A 200 6.52 -2.25 -5.30
C LEU A 200 5.50 -1.16 -4.93
N ARG A 201 4.24 -1.36 -5.27
CA ARG A 201 3.16 -0.39 -5.07
C ARG A 201 2.95 0.00 -3.61
N PRO A 202 2.78 -0.95 -2.64
CA PRO A 202 2.54 -0.56 -1.26
C PRO A 202 3.74 0.18 -0.64
N THR A 203 4.98 -0.12 -1.05
CA THR A 203 6.15 0.64 -0.59
C THR A 203 6.08 2.09 -1.04
N VAL A 204 5.75 2.37 -2.31
CA VAL A 204 5.53 3.75 -2.79
C VAL A 204 4.34 4.42 -2.08
N ALA A 205 3.31 3.66 -1.69
CA ALA A 205 2.17 4.19 -0.94
C ALA A 205 2.54 4.70 0.47
N VAL A 206 3.68 4.27 1.04
CA VAL A 206 4.19 4.75 2.34
C VAL A 206 4.49 6.25 2.32
N ALA A 207 4.70 6.86 1.14
CA ALA A 207 4.87 8.31 1.01
C ALA A 207 3.77 9.12 1.72
N ARG A 208 2.55 8.57 1.80
CA ARG A 208 1.43 9.22 2.47
C ARG A 208 1.66 9.29 3.98
N TYR A 209 2.19 8.24 4.60
CA TYR A 209 2.57 8.27 6.01
C TYR A 209 3.75 9.20 6.27
N VAL A 210 4.71 9.31 5.34
CA VAL A 210 5.81 10.28 5.47
C VAL A 210 5.30 11.72 5.41
N ALA A 211 4.38 12.03 4.49
CA ALA A 211 3.75 13.34 4.42
C ALA A 211 2.96 13.66 5.71
N PHE A 212 2.27 12.67 6.29
CA PHE A 212 1.59 12.84 7.57
C PHE A 212 2.55 13.00 8.75
N ALA A 213 3.66 12.27 8.77
CA ALA A 213 4.71 12.46 9.76
C ALA A 213 5.29 13.88 9.69
N ALA A 214 5.55 14.40 8.49
CA ALA A 214 6.00 15.78 8.31
C ALA A 214 4.95 16.81 8.79
N LEU A 215 3.67 16.58 8.49
CA LEU A 215 2.58 17.43 8.99
C LEU A 215 2.50 17.39 10.52
N ALA A 216 2.59 16.21 11.13
CA ALA A 216 2.57 16.05 12.58
C ALA A 216 3.77 16.73 13.25
N LEU A 217 4.98 16.63 12.67
CA LEU A 217 6.17 17.35 13.16
C LEU A 217 6.05 18.86 13.02
N HIS A 218 5.31 19.35 12.01
CA HIS A 218 5.03 20.77 11.86
C HIS A 218 4.00 21.28 12.89
N GLN A 219 2.94 20.50 13.14
CA GLN A 219 1.87 20.86 14.08
C GLN A 219 2.28 20.65 15.55
N HIS A 220 3.21 19.74 15.81
CA HIS A 220 3.69 19.39 17.15
C HIS A 220 5.23 19.50 17.20
N PRO A 221 5.79 20.73 17.22
CA PRO A 221 7.23 20.94 17.10
C PRO A 221 8.04 20.30 18.24
N ASP A 222 7.46 20.12 19.42
CA ASP A 222 8.10 19.44 20.56
C ASP A 222 8.46 17.98 20.24
N CYS A 223 7.71 17.32 19.35
CA CYS A 223 8.02 15.97 18.89
C CYS A 223 9.32 15.93 18.08
N ARG A 224 9.69 17.03 17.40
CA ARG A 224 10.83 17.05 16.48
C ARG A 224 12.17 16.82 17.18
N ALA A 225 12.37 17.40 18.35
CA ALA A 225 13.59 17.19 19.14
C ALA A 225 13.67 15.73 19.62
N ARG A 226 12.58 15.22 20.20
CA ARG A 226 12.51 13.86 20.75
C ARG A 226 12.69 12.77 19.69
N VAL A 227 12.08 12.94 18.52
CA VAL A 227 12.23 11.99 17.39
C VAL A 227 13.67 11.89 16.91
N ARG A 228 14.48 12.95 17.05
CA ARG A 228 15.89 12.95 16.62
C ARG A 228 16.80 12.23 17.63
N GLU A 229 16.45 12.26 18.91
CA GLU A 229 17.36 11.89 20.00
C GLU A 229 17.01 10.54 20.64
N ASP A 230 15.77 10.05 20.47
CA ASP A 230 15.24 8.89 21.16
C ASP A 230 14.54 7.92 20.19
N ASP A 231 15.19 6.79 19.91
CA ASP A 231 14.68 5.73 19.02
C ASP A 231 13.37 5.09 19.53
N GLU A 232 13.16 5.03 20.84
CA GLU A 232 11.93 4.53 21.43
C GLU A 232 10.79 5.53 21.20
N TYR A 233 11.07 6.82 21.39
CA TYR A 233 10.10 7.87 21.06
C TYR A 233 9.77 7.93 19.57
N LEU A 234 10.77 7.80 18.68
CA LEU A 234 10.55 7.69 17.24
C LEU A 234 9.59 6.54 16.92
N ARG A 235 9.76 5.38 17.57
CA ARG A 235 8.85 4.24 17.41
C ARG A 235 7.43 4.59 17.82
N TRP A 236 7.23 5.24 18.98
CA TRP A 236 5.90 5.68 19.41
C TRP A 236 5.29 6.70 18.45
N PHE A 237 6.09 7.68 18.00
CA PHE A 237 5.66 8.70 17.05
C PHE A 237 5.18 8.07 15.73
N VAL A 238 5.93 7.12 15.17
CA VAL A 238 5.53 6.41 13.93
C VAL A 238 4.23 5.62 14.15
N GLN A 239 4.07 4.95 15.28
CA GLN A 239 2.84 4.24 15.61
C GLN A 239 1.66 5.21 15.78
N GLU A 240 1.90 6.37 16.37
CA GLU A 240 0.90 7.42 16.52
C GLU A 240 0.50 7.99 15.15
N VAL A 241 1.44 8.29 14.25
CA VAL A 241 1.13 8.72 12.86
C VAL A 241 0.25 7.68 12.15
N ARG A 242 0.49 6.38 12.37
CA ARG A 242 -0.34 5.31 11.81
C ARG A 242 -1.75 5.25 12.42
N ARG A 243 -1.88 5.57 13.72
CA ARG A 243 -3.13 5.56 14.48
C ARG A 243 -3.98 6.82 14.24
N TYR A 244 -3.34 7.98 14.19
CA TYR A 244 -3.93 9.33 14.26
C TYR A 244 -4.95 9.58 13.13
N LEU A 245 -4.72 9.04 11.93
CA LEU A 245 -5.55 9.30 10.75
C LEU A 245 -7.04 8.92 10.88
N LEU A 246 -7.41 8.05 11.81
CA LEU A 246 -8.81 7.63 12.01
C LEU A 246 -9.52 8.32 13.19
N THR A 247 -8.83 9.06 14.07
CA THR A 247 -9.38 9.36 15.42
C THR A 247 -9.24 10.80 15.92
N THR A 248 -8.52 11.69 15.25
CA THR A 248 -8.09 12.97 15.87
C THR A 248 -8.31 14.24 15.05
N ALA A 249 -8.94 14.19 13.88
CA ALA A 249 -9.30 15.43 13.16
C ALA A 249 -10.50 16.15 13.79
N MET A 250 -11.31 15.43 14.57
CA MET A 250 -12.51 15.97 15.21
C MET A 250 -12.88 15.17 16.46
N SER A 251 -13.26 15.88 17.51
CA SER A 251 -14.03 15.35 18.63
C SER A 251 -15.51 15.61 18.37
N TYR A 252 -16.36 14.63 18.63
CA TYR A 252 -17.80 14.79 18.44
C TYR A 252 -18.58 13.86 19.36
N ASP A 253 -19.79 14.27 19.70
CA ASP A 253 -20.76 13.46 20.42
C ASP A 253 -21.78 12.90 19.43
N VAL A 254 -22.22 11.67 19.66
CA VAL A 254 -23.30 11.05 18.89
C VAL A 254 -24.58 11.14 19.72
N PRO A 255 -25.51 12.07 19.41
CA PRO A 255 -26.77 12.18 20.13
C PRO A 255 -27.64 10.96 19.83
N LEU A 256 -28.60 10.70 20.73
CA LEU A 256 -29.60 9.65 20.55
C LEU A 256 -30.36 9.94 19.25
N GLN A 257 -30.29 9.01 18.31
CA GLN A 257 -30.80 9.20 16.96
C GLN A 257 -31.20 7.86 16.36
N ASP A 258 -32.05 7.94 15.33
CA ASP A 258 -32.45 6.77 14.59
C ASP A 258 -31.34 6.37 13.61
N LEU A 259 -30.57 5.38 14.04
CA LEU A 259 -29.53 4.75 13.24
C LEU A 259 -30.05 3.56 12.43
N SER A 260 -31.36 3.31 12.44
CA SER A 260 -31.95 2.27 11.60
C SER A 260 -31.60 2.55 10.13
N VAL A 261 -31.11 1.54 9.46
CA VAL A 261 -30.74 1.64 8.05
C VAL A 261 -31.82 0.91 7.27
N ASP A 262 -32.59 1.64 6.47
CA ASP A 262 -33.52 1.03 5.53
C ASP A 262 -32.75 0.36 4.39
N LEU A 263 -32.59 -0.96 4.51
CA LEU A 263 -31.85 -1.80 3.59
C LEU A 263 -32.50 -1.93 2.21
N SER A 264 -33.69 -1.35 2.00
CA SER A 264 -34.34 -1.27 0.69
C SER A 264 -33.82 -0.12 -0.19
N ARG A 265 -33.09 0.86 0.36
CA ARG A 265 -32.50 2.00 -0.37
C ARG A 265 -30.98 1.89 -0.51
N MET A 266 -30.44 2.37 -1.63
CA MET A 266 -29.00 2.46 -1.85
C MET A 266 -28.50 3.77 -2.51
N PRO A 267 -27.42 4.40 -1.98
CA PRO A 267 -26.59 3.94 -0.87
C PRO A 267 -27.34 3.99 0.46
N ALA A 268 -27.26 2.88 1.20
CA ALA A 268 -27.95 2.73 2.46
C ALA A 268 -27.27 3.67 3.46
N ALA A 269 -28.05 4.60 3.99
CA ALA A 269 -27.64 5.49 5.05
C ALA A 269 -28.52 5.20 6.27
N PRO A 270 -28.00 5.40 7.49
CA PRO A 270 -28.87 5.48 8.65
C PRO A 270 -29.98 6.50 8.37
N ALA A 271 -31.18 6.28 8.88
CA ALA A 271 -32.32 7.16 8.67
C ALA A 271 -31.97 8.62 9.02
N SER A 272 -31.09 8.80 10.01
CA SER A 272 -30.56 10.10 10.42
C SER A 272 -29.25 10.52 9.72
N GLY A 273 -28.60 9.67 8.92
CA GLY A 273 -27.37 9.98 8.18
C GLY A 273 -26.09 10.07 9.02
N VAL A 274 -26.08 9.50 10.22
CA VAL A 274 -25.09 9.73 11.30
C VAL A 274 -24.94 11.22 11.61
N ARG A 275 -25.85 11.71 12.42
CA ARG A 275 -25.79 13.05 13.00
C ARG A 275 -24.75 13.04 14.09
N ILE A 276 -23.71 13.84 13.90
CA ILE A 276 -22.77 14.17 14.96
C ILE A 276 -23.12 15.54 15.52
N SER A 277 -22.93 15.72 16.82
CA SER A 277 -23.20 16.96 17.55
C SER A 277 -21.98 17.37 18.34
N ARG A 278 -21.92 18.63 18.78
CA ARG A 278 -20.78 19.15 19.54
C ARG A 278 -19.44 18.89 18.81
N VAL A 279 -19.46 18.94 17.47
CA VAL A 279 -18.27 18.76 16.64
C VAL A 279 -17.29 19.87 16.95
N ARG A 280 -16.09 19.48 17.35
CA ARG A 280 -15.01 20.38 17.69
C ARG A 280 -13.74 19.86 17.03
N PRO A 281 -12.78 20.74 16.70
CA PRO A 281 -11.40 20.32 16.57
C PRO A 281 -11.04 19.49 17.81
N ALA A 282 -10.37 18.35 17.61
CA ALA A 282 -9.79 17.64 18.75
C ALA A 282 -8.71 18.50 19.41
#